data_AF-A0A514BVL8-F1
#
_entry.id   AF-A0A514BVL8-F1
#
_cell.length_a   1.000
_cell.length_b   1.000
_cell.length_c   1.000
_cell.angle_alpha   90.00
_cell.angle_beta   90.00
_cell.angle_gamma   90.00
#
_symmetry.space_group_name_H-M   'P 1'
#
loop_
_entity.id
_entity.type
_entity.pdbx_description
1 polymer ?
#
loop_
_entity_poly.entity_id
_entity_poly.type
_entity_poly.pdbx_seq_one_letter_code
_entity_poly.pdbx_strand_id
1 'polypeptide(L)'
;MAFRSQERADVQPTEANTNRVEGKMLQLRRNMLSVALASATALMATGVQAQSVAEPANDQDTSPAPDATTLDSVVVTGIRGGIEKSLDTKRESTSIVEAVSAEDIGKLPDASIADSIARLPGLTAHRERGRAAQIHIRGLSGDFAGTTLNGREQANTSDNRGVEFDQYPSELLSAAVVYKTPDASLVGQGLSGTVDLRTARPLDFSERVLAVNARYEQNKIDDLKESGNRYSFSYIDQFLDNTLGIAFGYAHIDSPQPGFQNESWAMRMAPTAPPWSAAARSTSSTTTTSATARC
;
A
#
# COMPACT_ATOMS: atom_id res chain seq x y z
N MET A 1 29.63 -84.45 -16.11
CA MET A 1 29.69 -83.22 -16.92
C MET A 1 30.57 -82.23 -16.15
N ALA A 2 31.89 -82.35 -16.23
CA ALA A 2 32.80 -81.65 -17.16
C ALA A 2 32.93 -80.13 -16.81
N PHE A 3 33.88 -79.69 -15.97
CA PHE A 3 35.33 -79.41 -16.15
C PHE A 3 35.69 -78.08 -16.86
N ARG A 4 36.65 -77.36 -16.22
CA ARG A 4 37.65 -76.38 -16.76
C ARG A 4 37.14 -74.94 -17.01
N SER A 5 37.94 -73.87 -16.88
CA SER A 5 39.39 -73.67 -16.62
C SER A 5 39.63 -72.21 -16.20
N GLN A 6 40.65 -71.96 -15.38
CA GLN A 6 41.36 -70.67 -15.36
C GLN A 6 42.32 -70.55 -16.56
N GLU A 7 42.65 -69.33 -17.00
CA GLU A 7 44.00 -68.81 -17.39
C GLU A 7 43.87 -67.32 -17.79
N ARG A 8 44.44 -66.32 -17.08
CA ARG A 8 45.79 -65.73 -17.10
C ARG A 8 46.25 -65.03 -18.41
N ALA A 9 46.75 -63.80 -18.18
CA ALA A 9 47.92 -63.10 -18.78
C ALA A 9 47.73 -62.04 -19.89
N ASP A 10 48.24 -60.82 -19.56
CA ASP A 10 49.08 -59.89 -20.35
C ASP A 10 48.54 -59.20 -21.62
N VAL A 11 48.92 -57.97 -22.07
CA VAL A 11 49.52 -56.70 -21.58
C VAL A 11 49.67 -55.79 -22.84
N GLN A 12 49.65 -54.44 -22.68
CA GLN A 12 50.00 -53.31 -23.60
C GLN A 12 48.87 -52.57 -24.36
N PRO A 13 49.03 -51.27 -24.70
CA PRO A 13 49.72 -50.18 -24.00
C PRO A 13 48.83 -48.92 -23.80
N THR A 14 49.30 -48.01 -22.95
CA THR A 14 48.81 -46.63 -22.78
C THR A 14 48.89 -45.81 -24.07
N GLU A 15 47.77 -45.30 -24.55
CA GLU A 15 47.74 -44.19 -25.51
C GLU A 15 47.38 -42.87 -24.82
N ALA A 16 48.27 -41.91 -25.01
CA ALA A 16 48.19 -40.56 -24.52
C ALA A 16 47.07 -39.79 -25.21
N ASN A 17 46.07 -39.35 -24.45
CA ASN A 17 45.13 -38.33 -24.90
C ASN A 17 45.84 -36.96 -24.91
N THR A 18 46.28 -36.54 -26.10
CA THR A 18 46.77 -35.19 -26.34
C THR A 18 45.60 -34.27 -26.67
N ASN A 19 45.41 -33.29 -25.79
CA ASN A 19 44.48 -32.17 -25.97
C ASN A 19 44.72 -31.46 -27.30
N ARG A 20 43.67 -31.34 -28.11
CA ARG A 20 43.56 -30.28 -29.12
C ARG A 20 42.15 -29.67 -29.07
N VAL A 21 41.94 -28.81 -28.08
CA VAL A 21 40.75 -27.95 -28.03
C VAL A 21 40.96 -26.83 -29.04
N GLU A 22 40.24 -26.92 -30.16
CA GLU A 22 40.16 -25.83 -31.14
C GLU A 22 39.61 -24.57 -30.47
N GLY A 23 40.39 -23.48 -30.57
CA GLY A 23 39.98 -22.16 -30.10
C GLY A 23 38.83 -21.62 -30.93
N LYS A 24 37.61 -21.71 -30.40
CA LYS A 24 36.45 -20.99 -30.95
C LYS A 24 36.46 -19.56 -30.40
N MET A 25 36.94 -18.65 -31.23
CA MET A 25 37.02 -17.21 -30.97
C MET A 25 35.61 -16.63 -30.71
N LEU A 26 35.31 -16.27 -29.46
CA LEU A 26 34.10 -15.51 -29.10
C LEU A 26 34.26 -14.07 -29.58
N GLN A 27 33.60 -13.71 -30.67
CA GLN A 27 33.50 -12.32 -31.10
C GLN A 27 32.55 -11.55 -30.18
N LEU A 28 33.10 -10.78 -29.23
CA LEU A 28 32.33 -9.79 -28.47
C LEU A 28 31.95 -8.62 -29.38
N ARG A 29 30.66 -8.42 -29.62
CA ARG A 29 30.14 -7.21 -30.25
C ARG A 29 30.28 -6.04 -29.27
N ARG A 30 31.05 -5.02 -29.65
CA ARG A 30 31.25 -3.78 -28.87
C ARG A 30 29.92 -3.03 -28.75
N ASN A 31 29.35 -3.05 -27.55
CA ASN A 31 28.16 -2.27 -27.21
C ASN A 31 28.58 -1.04 -26.40
N MET A 32 28.05 0.15 -26.73
CA MET A 32 28.48 1.45 -26.19
C MET A 32 28.22 1.60 -24.67
N LEU A 33 27.44 0.70 -24.07
CA LEU A 33 27.15 0.62 -22.63
C LEU A 33 28.38 0.28 -21.77
N SER A 34 29.35 -0.48 -22.30
CA SER A 34 30.54 -0.87 -21.52
C SER A 34 31.54 0.29 -21.33
N VAL A 35 31.50 1.30 -22.20
CA VAL A 35 32.39 2.48 -22.10
C VAL A 35 31.89 3.43 -21.02
N ALA A 36 30.57 3.56 -20.84
CA ALA A 36 29.97 4.43 -19.82
C ALA A 36 30.23 3.93 -18.39
N LEU A 37 30.24 2.61 -18.18
CA LEU A 37 30.47 2.01 -16.86
C LEU A 37 31.94 2.14 -16.41
N ALA A 38 32.89 2.18 -17.34
CA ALA A 38 34.32 2.36 -17.05
C ALA A 38 34.68 3.81 -16.69
N SER A 39 33.94 4.79 -17.19
CA SER A 39 34.13 6.21 -16.84
C SER A 39 33.63 6.57 -15.44
N ALA A 40 32.68 5.82 -14.88
CA ALA A 40 32.12 6.10 -13.55
C ALA A 40 33.03 5.66 -12.39
N THR A 41 33.90 4.67 -12.59
CA THR A 41 34.80 4.16 -11.54
C THR A 41 36.09 4.97 -11.39
N ALA A 42 36.42 5.83 -12.35
CA ALA A 42 37.65 6.63 -12.31
C ALA A 42 37.58 7.91 -11.45
N LEU A 43 36.38 8.34 -11.00
CA LEU A 43 36.20 9.58 -10.23
C LEU A 43 36.22 9.41 -8.70
N MET A 44 36.36 8.20 -8.16
CA MET A 44 36.32 7.96 -6.70
C MET A 44 37.70 7.75 -6.04
N ALA A 45 38.80 8.08 -6.70
CA ALA A 45 40.16 7.75 -6.23
C ALA A 45 41.03 8.93 -5.76
N THR A 46 40.47 10.09 -5.43
CA THR A 46 41.26 11.23 -4.89
C THR A 46 40.83 11.57 -3.46
N GLY A 47 41.52 11.00 -2.48
CA GLY A 47 41.30 11.34 -1.07
C GLY A 47 42.02 10.45 -0.07
N VAL A 48 43.34 10.30 -0.17
CA VAL A 48 44.17 9.78 0.93
C VAL A 48 45.22 10.83 1.27
N GLN A 49 44.94 11.63 2.31
CA GLN A 49 45.93 12.45 3.00
C GLN A 49 46.41 11.65 4.21
N ALA A 50 47.69 11.25 4.15
CA ALA A 50 48.42 10.72 5.28
C ALA A 50 48.90 11.90 6.15
N GLN A 51 48.60 11.88 7.46
CA GLN A 51 49.26 12.76 8.42
C GLN A 51 49.98 11.96 9.49
N SER A 52 51.15 12.50 9.81
CA SER A 52 52.33 11.98 10.47
C SER A 52 52.16 11.68 11.96
N VAL A 53 52.89 10.65 12.40
CA VAL A 53 53.25 10.40 13.80
C VAL A 53 54.22 11.48 14.28
N ALA A 54 53.86 12.17 15.37
CA ALA A 54 54.80 12.85 16.25
C ALA A 54 54.16 12.99 17.65
N GLU A 55 54.72 12.26 18.62
CA GLU A 55 54.57 12.53 20.05
C GLU A 55 55.81 13.33 20.49
N PRO A 56 55.68 14.37 21.34
CA PRO A 56 55.94 14.11 22.76
C PRO A 56 55.14 14.96 23.77
N ALA A 57 55.16 14.45 25.01
CA ALA A 57 55.17 15.16 26.29
C ALA A 57 53.87 15.76 26.87
N ASN A 58 53.28 14.96 27.76
CA ASN A 58 52.78 15.27 29.12
C ASN A 58 52.65 16.76 29.51
N ASP A 59 51.42 17.25 29.57
CA ASP A 59 51.00 18.28 30.53
C ASP A 59 49.61 17.91 31.08
N GLN A 60 49.51 17.92 32.41
CA GLN A 60 48.28 17.74 33.16
C GLN A 60 47.44 19.00 33.01
N ASP A 61 46.43 18.97 32.16
CA ASP A 61 45.35 19.94 32.21
C ASP A 61 43.99 19.26 32.28
N THR A 62 43.14 19.87 33.07
CA THR A 62 41.84 19.42 33.53
C THR A 62 40.94 19.07 32.35
N SER A 63 40.59 17.78 32.19
CA SER A 63 39.58 17.36 31.21
C SER A 63 38.27 18.08 31.50
N PRO A 64 37.72 18.87 30.55
CA PRO A 64 36.31 19.22 30.60
C PRO A 64 35.53 17.90 30.52
N ALA A 65 34.44 17.78 31.27
CA ALA A 65 33.46 16.75 31.00
C ALA A 65 33.04 16.88 29.52
N PRO A 66 32.89 15.78 28.75
CA PRO A 66 32.41 15.89 27.39
C PRO A 66 31.04 16.57 27.45
N ASP A 67 30.92 17.71 26.76
CA ASP A 67 29.64 18.38 26.55
C ASP A 67 28.63 17.34 26.06
N ALA A 68 27.46 17.31 26.70
CA ALA A 68 26.39 16.40 26.33
C ALA A 68 26.10 16.57 24.84
N THR A 69 26.50 15.58 24.03
CA THR A 69 26.21 15.55 22.61
C THR A 69 24.70 15.48 22.48
N THR A 70 24.06 16.60 22.14
CA THR A 70 22.69 16.61 21.66
C THR A 70 22.68 15.79 20.37
N LEU A 71 22.23 14.55 20.49
CA LEU A 71 22.06 13.66 19.35
C LEU A 71 21.04 14.31 18.39
N ASP A 72 21.36 14.34 17.11
CA ASP A 72 20.42 14.74 16.06
C ASP A 72 19.18 13.83 16.13
N SER A 73 18.00 14.41 15.85
CA SER A 73 16.76 13.65 15.87
C SER A 73 16.77 12.59 14.76
N VAL A 74 16.43 11.36 15.12
CA VAL A 74 16.30 10.28 14.14
C VAL A 74 14.90 10.37 13.53
N VAL A 75 14.83 10.81 12.28
CA VAL A 75 13.57 10.83 11.52
C VAL A 75 13.40 9.49 10.80
N VAL A 76 12.36 8.75 11.16
CA VAL A 76 12.01 7.49 10.50
C VAL A 76 11.04 7.78 9.36
N THR A 77 11.49 7.47 8.14
CA THR A 77 10.71 7.65 6.92
C THR A 77 10.20 6.31 6.36
N GLY A 78 9.34 6.39 5.36
CA GLY A 78 8.66 5.28 4.71
C GLY A 78 7.53 4.67 5.53
N ILE A 79 7.19 3.43 5.14
CA ILE A 79 6.18 2.58 5.80
C ILE A 79 6.50 2.41 7.30
N ARG A 80 7.78 2.42 7.69
CA ARG A 80 8.20 2.30 9.09
C ARG A 80 7.71 3.49 9.93
N GLY A 81 7.85 4.72 9.41
CA GLY A 81 7.36 5.92 10.09
C GLY A 81 5.85 5.90 10.28
N GLY A 82 5.09 5.42 9.28
CA GLY A 82 3.64 5.24 9.41
C GLY A 82 3.24 4.21 10.47
N ILE A 83 3.98 3.10 10.59
CA ILE A 83 3.75 2.09 11.64
C ILE A 83 4.08 2.66 13.02
N GLU A 84 5.18 3.39 13.18
CA GLU A 84 5.57 4.04 14.44
C GLU A 84 4.52 5.06 14.86
N LYS A 85 4.07 5.94 13.96
CA LYS A 85 2.96 6.88 14.20
C LYS A 85 1.65 6.19 14.60
N SER A 86 1.35 5.05 13.98
CA SER A 86 0.18 4.24 14.35
C SER A 86 0.31 3.66 15.76
N LEU A 87 1.52 3.27 16.14
CA LEU A 87 1.81 2.73 17.46
C LEU A 87 1.79 3.82 18.54
N ASP A 88 2.31 5.01 18.24
CA ASP A 88 2.27 6.16 19.14
C ASP A 88 0.85 6.62 19.37
N THR A 89 0.02 6.67 18.31
CA THR A 89 -1.43 6.91 18.45
C THR A 89 -2.10 5.92 19.40
N LYS A 90 -1.70 4.63 19.38
CA LYS A 90 -2.23 3.62 20.30
C LYS A 90 -1.73 3.82 21.74
N ARG A 91 -0.48 4.26 21.92
CA ARG A 91 0.13 4.50 23.25
C ARG A 91 -0.42 5.74 23.92
N GLU A 92 -0.65 6.79 23.15
CA GLU A 92 -1.13 8.09 23.63
C GLU A 92 -2.65 8.09 23.85
N SER A 93 -3.38 7.17 23.23
CA SER A 93 -4.83 7.08 23.41
C SER A 93 -5.20 6.58 24.81
N THR A 94 -6.17 7.26 25.41
CA THR A 94 -6.82 6.86 26.67
C THR A 94 -7.82 5.72 26.48
N SER A 95 -8.18 5.40 25.24
CA SER A 95 -9.16 4.38 24.84
C SER A 95 -8.48 3.21 24.12
N ILE A 96 -9.14 2.05 24.06
CA ILE A 96 -8.63 0.91 23.28
C ILE A 96 -8.87 1.20 21.80
N VAL A 97 -7.83 1.68 21.11
CA VAL A 97 -7.89 2.05 19.70
C VAL A 97 -6.99 1.16 18.85
N GLU A 98 -7.37 0.99 17.60
CA GLU A 98 -6.49 0.54 16.54
C GLU A 98 -6.29 1.67 15.55
N ALA A 99 -5.07 1.92 15.11
CA ALA A 99 -4.77 2.98 14.17
C ALA A 99 -4.02 2.41 12.97
N VAL A 100 -4.35 2.93 11.80
CA VAL A 100 -3.57 2.86 10.57
C VAL A 100 -3.19 4.28 10.22
N SER A 101 -1.91 4.57 10.10
CA SER A 101 -1.40 5.87 9.65
C SER A 101 -0.54 5.68 8.41
N ALA A 102 -0.75 6.53 7.42
CA ALA A 102 0.19 6.73 6.34
C ALA A 102 1.31 7.65 6.82
N GLU A 103 2.52 7.46 6.29
CA GLU A 103 3.58 8.46 6.43
C GLU A 103 3.18 9.74 5.67
N ASP A 104 2.84 9.60 4.38
CA ASP A 104 2.30 10.67 3.54
C ASP A 104 1.09 10.19 2.75
N ILE A 105 0.39 11.14 2.12
CA ILE A 105 -0.73 10.87 1.23
C ILE A 105 -0.34 9.87 0.14
N GLY A 106 -1.18 8.86 -0.09
CA GLY A 106 -0.96 7.90 -1.18
C GLY A 106 0.12 6.86 -0.91
N LYS A 107 0.73 6.84 0.29
CA LYS A 107 1.76 5.84 0.66
C LYS A 107 1.20 4.58 1.32
N LEU A 108 -0.12 4.44 1.42
CA LEU A 108 -0.74 3.16 1.81
C LEU A 108 -0.80 2.23 0.59
N PRO A 109 -0.37 0.95 0.72
CA PRO A 109 -0.32 0.03 -0.42
C PRO A 109 -1.69 -0.54 -0.82
N ASP A 110 -2.70 -0.32 0.02
CA ASP A 110 -4.03 -0.92 -0.08
C ASP A 110 -4.96 -0.13 -1.01
N ALA A 111 -5.89 -0.84 -1.66
CA ALA A 111 -6.82 -0.24 -2.62
C ALA A 111 -7.95 0.56 -1.95
N SER A 112 -8.31 0.24 -0.71
CA SER A 112 -9.26 1.03 0.06
C SER A 112 -8.84 1.04 1.52
N ILE A 113 -9.37 2.00 2.28
CA ILE A 113 -9.08 2.06 3.70
C ILE A 113 -9.64 0.85 4.44
N ALA A 114 -10.71 0.26 3.90
CA ALA A 114 -11.31 -0.96 4.42
C ALA A 114 -10.29 -2.11 4.49
N ASP A 115 -9.49 -2.28 3.44
CA ASP A 115 -8.46 -3.34 3.39
C ASP A 115 -7.34 -3.10 4.40
N SER A 116 -6.95 -1.84 4.62
CA SER A 116 -5.97 -1.49 5.65
C SER A 116 -6.52 -1.75 7.05
N ILE A 117 -7.78 -1.37 7.31
CA ILE A 117 -8.45 -1.59 8.59
C ILE A 117 -8.61 -3.09 8.87
N ALA A 118 -8.93 -3.89 7.85
CA ALA A 118 -9.11 -5.34 7.98
C ALA A 118 -7.84 -6.10 8.43
N ARG A 119 -6.67 -5.47 8.35
CA ARG A 119 -5.39 -6.04 8.84
C ARG A 119 -5.17 -5.82 10.32
N LEU A 120 -5.96 -4.94 10.95
CA LEU A 120 -5.85 -4.67 12.37
C LEU A 120 -6.47 -5.80 13.21
N PRO A 121 -5.93 -6.07 14.40
CA PRO A 121 -6.39 -7.16 15.24
C PRO A 121 -7.82 -6.92 15.74
N GLY A 122 -8.64 -7.99 15.75
CA GLY A 122 -10.02 -7.94 16.24
C GLY A 122 -10.98 -7.16 15.33
N LEU A 123 -10.57 -6.86 14.10
CA LEU A 123 -11.40 -6.33 13.03
C LEU A 123 -11.46 -7.36 11.91
N THR A 124 -12.61 -7.46 11.25
CA THR A 124 -12.77 -8.28 10.05
C THR A 124 -13.53 -7.48 8.99
N ALA A 125 -13.24 -7.73 7.72
CA ALA A 125 -13.96 -7.10 6.62
C ALA A 125 -15.03 -8.04 6.04
N HIS A 126 -16.24 -7.53 5.90
CA HIS A 126 -17.24 -8.07 4.99
C HIS A 126 -16.85 -7.70 3.57
N ARG A 127 -16.82 -8.70 2.68
CA ARG A 127 -16.44 -8.48 1.29
C ARG A 127 -17.64 -8.61 0.38
N GLU A 128 -17.94 -7.53 -0.33
CA GLU A 128 -18.92 -7.52 -1.41
C GLU A 128 -18.16 -7.53 -2.73
N ARG A 129 -18.47 -8.49 -3.61
CA ARG A 129 -17.80 -8.65 -4.93
C ARG A 129 -16.26 -8.66 -4.83
N GLY A 130 -15.73 -9.26 -3.76
CA GLY A 130 -14.29 -9.39 -3.52
C GLY A 130 -13.59 -8.15 -2.94
N ARG A 131 -14.29 -7.02 -2.75
CA ARG A 131 -13.75 -5.82 -2.10
C ARG A 131 -14.24 -5.74 -0.65
N ALA A 132 -13.38 -5.32 0.27
CA ALA A 132 -13.77 -5.03 1.63
C ALA A 132 -14.75 -3.84 1.66
N ALA A 133 -16.04 -4.11 1.85
CA ALA A 133 -17.10 -3.12 1.80
C ALA A 133 -17.48 -2.63 3.20
N GLN A 134 -17.61 -3.53 4.18
CA GLN A 134 -17.93 -3.15 5.56
C GLN A 134 -16.92 -3.73 6.55
N ILE A 135 -16.79 -3.11 7.72
CA ILE A 135 -15.90 -3.55 8.78
C ILE A 135 -16.71 -4.02 9.98
N HIS A 136 -16.47 -5.24 10.41
CA HIS A 136 -16.99 -5.81 11.65
C HIS A 136 -15.98 -5.61 12.77
N ILE A 137 -16.46 -5.17 13.93
CA ILE A 137 -15.63 -4.87 15.09
C ILE A 137 -15.95 -5.88 16.17
N ARG A 138 -14.95 -6.65 16.62
CA ARG A 138 -15.09 -7.68 17.68
C ARG A 138 -16.22 -8.68 17.42
N GLY A 139 -16.43 -9.05 16.16
CA GLY A 139 -17.46 -10.01 15.75
C GLY A 139 -18.87 -9.44 15.62
N LEU A 140 -19.08 -8.15 15.90
CA LEU A 140 -20.36 -7.46 15.71
C LEU A 140 -20.42 -6.82 14.31
N SER A 141 -21.61 -6.81 13.69
CA SER A 141 -21.78 -6.28 12.33
C SER A 141 -21.32 -4.81 12.21
N GLY A 142 -20.91 -4.42 11.00
CA GLY A 142 -20.55 -3.03 10.69
C GLY A 142 -21.74 -2.07 10.80
N ASP A 143 -22.95 -2.61 10.76
CA ASP A 143 -24.20 -1.88 10.98
C ASP A 143 -24.32 -1.31 12.40
N PHE A 144 -23.60 -1.91 13.35
CA PHE A 144 -23.54 -1.44 14.72
C PHE A 144 -22.32 -0.54 14.97
N ALA A 145 -21.49 -0.30 13.94
CA ALA A 145 -20.34 0.60 14.03
C ALA A 145 -20.74 2.02 13.65
N GLY A 146 -20.18 3.01 14.35
CA GLY A 146 -20.23 4.41 13.94
C GLY A 146 -19.11 4.70 12.95
N THR A 147 -19.32 5.60 11.99
CA THR A 147 -18.24 6.04 11.10
C THR A 147 -18.20 7.57 11.03
N THR A 148 -17.03 8.13 11.27
CA THR A 148 -16.78 9.57 11.15
C THR A 148 -15.71 9.84 10.11
N LEU A 149 -15.81 10.96 9.41
CA LEU A 149 -14.77 11.51 8.56
C LEU A 149 -14.38 12.87 9.14
N ASN A 150 -13.16 12.98 9.65
CA ASN A 150 -12.68 14.16 10.37
C ASN A 150 -13.63 14.60 11.49
N GLY A 151 -14.16 13.64 12.26
CA GLY A 151 -15.13 13.88 13.34
C GLY A 151 -16.56 14.18 12.90
N ARG A 152 -16.89 14.06 11.59
CA ARG A 152 -18.26 14.23 11.08
C ARG A 152 -18.87 12.88 10.73
N GLU A 153 -20.03 12.56 11.28
CA GLU A 153 -20.75 11.31 10.97
C GLU A 153 -20.98 11.18 9.46
N GLN A 154 -20.65 10.01 8.92
CA GLN A 154 -20.88 9.69 7.51
C GLN A 154 -22.23 9.01 7.37
N ALA A 155 -23.07 9.55 6.48
CA ALA A 155 -24.29 8.88 6.07
C ALA A 155 -23.96 7.81 5.03
N ASN A 156 -24.72 6.72 5.03
CA ASN A 156 -24.72 5.75 3.95
C ASN A 156 -26.04 5.87 3.17
N THR A 157 -26.12 5.15 2.05
CA THR A 157 -27.33 5.09 1.21
C THR A 157 -28.19 3.85 1.48
N SER A 158 -27.75 2.99 2.41
CA SER A 158 -28.41 1.73 2.78
C SER A 158 -29.40 1.95 3.94
N ASP A 159 -30.26 0.96 4.21
CA ASP A 159 -31.25 0.99 5.31
C ASP A 159 -30.64 0.74 6.71
N ASN A 160 -29.31 0.73 6.80
CA ASN A 160 -28.55 0.47 8.03
C ASN A 160 -27.62 1.64 8.35
N ARG A 161 -26.86 1.58 9.45
CA ARG A 161 -25.85 2.61 9.79
C ARG A 161 -24.43 2.28 9.28
N GLY A 162 -24.24 1.11 8.68
CA GLY A 162 -22.94 0.65 8.19
C GLY A 162 -22.51 1.37 6.91
N VAL A 163 -21.44 2.16 6.99
CA VAL A 163 -20.88 2.87 5.83
C VAL A 163 -20.03 1.92 4.99
N GLU A 164 -20.14 2.03 3.67
CA GLU A 164 -19.28 1.32 2.73
C GLU A 164 -17.89 1.97 2.72
N PHE A 165 -16.86 1.24 3.16
CA PHE A 165 -15.49 1.73 3.27
C PHE A 165 -14.70 1.62 1.95
N ASP A 166 -15.20 0.87 0.96
CA ASP A 166 -14.56 0.74 -0.36
C ASP A 166 -14.70 1.99 -1.23
N GLN A 167 -15.65 2.88 -0.91
CA GLN A 167 -15.78 4.19 -1.55
C GLN A 167 -14.74 5.22 -1.09
N TYR A 168 -13.93 4.91 -0.06
CA TYR A 168 -12.88 5.78 0.46
C TYR A 168 -11.50 5.27 0.03
N PRO A 169 -10.87 5.90 -0.98
CA PRO A 169 -9.53 5.55 -1.41
C PRO A 169 -8.50 5.82 -0.32
N SER A 170 -7.61 4.86 -0.06
CA SER A 170 -6.50 5.03 0.89
C SER A 170 -5.55 6.16 0.50
N GLU A 171 -5.52 6.54 -0.78
CA GLU A 171 -4.68 7.61 -1.27
C GLU A 171 -5.18 9.01 -0.94
N LEU A 172 -6.40 9.17 -0.41
CA LEU A 172 -6.90 10.48 0.03
C LEU A 172 -6.97 10.61 1.56
N LEU A 173 -6.71 9.51 2.28
CA LEU A 173 -6.75 9.44 3.73
C LEU A 173 -5.33 9.40 4.30
N SER A 174 -5.10 10.12 5.39
CA SER A 174 -3.83 10.12 6.11
C SER A 174 -3.82 9.08 7.24
N ALA A 175 -4.97 8.84 7.86
CA ALA A 175 -5.11 7.86 8.92
C ALA A 175 -6.54 7.33 9.04
N ALA A 176 -6.68 6.16 9.64
CA ALA A 176 -7.94 5.63 10.14
C ALA A 176 -7.73 5.13 11.57
N VAL A 177 -8.55 5.61 12.49
CA VAL A 177 -8.52 5.24 13.91
C VAL A 177 -9.83 4.55 14.26
N VAL A 178 -9.76 3.30 14.71
CA VAL A 178 -10.89 2.49 15.12
C VAL A 178 -10.93 2.45 16.64
N TYR A 179 -11.92 3.12 17.20
CA TYR A 179 -12.22 3.12 18.61
C TYR A 179 -13.05 1.90 18.94
N LYS A 180 -12.48 0.99 19.71
CA LYS A 180 -13.18 -0.22 20.16
C LYS A 180 -13.90 0.02 21.50
N THR A 181 -13.57 1.09 22.21
CA THR A 181 -14.26 1.53 23.42
C THR A 181 -14.93 2.87 23.17
N PRO A 182 -16.08 3.15 23.82
CA PRO A 182 -16.71 4.46 23.70
C PRO A 182 -15.79 5.54 24.25
N ASP A 183 -15.72 6.65 23.54
CA ASP A 183 -14.88 7.81 23.82
C ASP A 183 -15.73 9.09 23.76
N ALA A 184 -15.58 9.98 24.74
CA ALA A 184 -16.39 11.18 24.82
C ALA A 184 -16.08 12.21 23.71
N SER A 185 -14.92 12.09 23.05
CA SER A 185 -14.51 13.00 21.98
C SER A 185 -15.19 12.72 20.64
N LEU A 186 -15.80 11.54 20.45
CA LEU A 186 -16.45 11.18 19.19
C LEU A 186 -17.95 11.44 19.23
N VAL A 187 -18.45 11.94 18.11
CA VAL A 187 -19.88 12.14 17.85
C VAL A 187 -20.40 10.93 17.05
N GLY A 188 -21.60 10.44 17.37
CA GLY A 188 -22.23 9.37 16.60
C GLY A 188 -21.66 7.97 16.89
N GLN A 189 -21.37 7.66 18.16
CA GLN A 189 -20.78 6.39 18.58
C GLN A 189 -21.62 5.17 18.18
N GLY A 190 -20.95 4.14 17.64
CA GLY A 190 -21.53 2.82 17.40
C GLY A 190 -21.46 1.91 18.63
N LEU A 191 -22.36 0.92 18.68
CA LEU A 191 -22.37 -0.12 19.71
C LEU A 191 -21.17 -1.07 19.60
N SER A 192 -20.74 -1.40 18.37
CA SER A 192 -19.56 -2.26 18.14
C SER A 192 -18.24 -1.49 18.31
N GLY A 193 -18.28 -0.17 18.13
CA GLY A 193 -17.15 0.74 18.09
C GLY A 193 -17.38 1.83 17.05
N THR A 194 -16.37 2.68 16.84
CA THR A 194 -16.45 3.81 15.90
C THR A 194 -15.18 3.91 15.08
N VAL A 195 -15.32 4.05 13.76
CA VAL A 195 -14.22 4.23 12.81
C VAL A 195 -14.11 5.71 12.45
N ASP A 196 -13.01 6.35 12.82
CA ASP A 196 -12.68 7.73 12.44
C ASP A 196 -11.68 7.74 11.29
N LEU A 197 -12.15 8.16 10.12
CA LEU A 197 -11.35 8.38 8.93
C LEU A 197 -10.80 9.81 8.96
N ARG A 198 -9.49 9.97 8.77
CA ARG A 198 -8.83 11.27 8.76
C ARG A 198 -8.27 11.54 7.38
N THR A 199 -8.67 12.67 6.80
CA THR A 199 -8.02 13.17 5.60
C THR A 199 -6.72 13.85 5.97
N ALA A 200 -5.83 13.97 5.00
CA ALA A 200 -4.60 14.73 5.19
C ALA A 200 -4.90 16.20 5.50
N ARG A 201 -4.29 16.71 6.56
CA ARG A 201 -4.38 18.12 6.96
C ARG A 201 -3.09 18.81 6.53
N PRO A 202 -3.15 19.92 5.79
CA PRO A 202 -1.96 20.60 5.31
C PRO A 202 -0.95 20.98 6.39
N LEU A 203 -1.44 21.33 7.58
CA LEU A 203 -0.61 21.81 8.69
C LEU A 203 0.13 20.68 9.44
N ASP A 204 -0.21 19.42 9.18
CA ASP A 204 0.47 18.27 9.77
C ASP A 204 1.77 17.92 9.00
N PHE A 205 2.04 18.60 7.88
CA PHE A 205 3.22 18.38 7.03
C PHE A 205 4.23 19.51 7.22
N SER A 206 5.52 19.18 7.30
CA SER A 206 6.60 20.18 7.39
C SER A 206 6.97 20.77 6.02
N GLU A 207 6.64 20.06 4.94
CA GLU A 207 7.03 20.41 3.58
C GLU A 207 5.87 20.21 2.60
N ARG A 208 6.02 20.77 1.40
CA ARG A 208 5.07 20.57 0.30
C ARG A 208 5.09 19.10 -0.13
N VAL A 209 3.91 18.50 -0.23
CA VAL A 209 3.76 17.10 -0.64
C VAL A 209 3.05 17.03 -1.99
N LEU A 210 3.68 16.36 -2.95
CA LEU A 210 3.08 15.98 -4.22
C LEU A 210 3.12 14.46 -4.34
N ALA A 211 1.96 13.83 -4.47
CA ALA A 211 1.87 12.40 -4.74
C ALA A 211 1.03 12.13 -5.99
N VAL A 212 1.54 11.26 -6.85
CA VAL A 212 0.88 10.83 -8.07
C VAL A 212 0.98 9.31 -8.13
N ASN A 213 -0.16 8.64 -8.22
CA ASN A 213 -0.20 7.19 -8.39
C ASN A 213 -0.94 6.85 -9.67
N ALA A 214 -0.43 5.84 -10.37
CA ALA A 214 -1.06 5.23 -11.52
C ALA A 214 -0.92 3.71 -11.39
N ARG A 215 -2.03 2.99 -11.49
CA ARG A 215 -2.05 1.53 -11.49
C ARG A 215 -2.89 1.05 -12.65
N TYR A 216 -2.38 0.02 -13.31
CA TYR A 216 -3.09 -0.71 -14.36
C TYR A 216 -3.30 -2.14 -13.87
N GLU A 217 -4.50 -2.66 -14.05
CA GLU A 217 -4.91 -3.99 -13.62
C GLU A 217 -5.29 -4.80 -14.86
N GLN A 218 -4.83 -6.05 -14.91
CA GLN A 218 -5.26 -7.02 -15.90
C GLN A 218 -5.80 -8.24 -15.18
N ASN A 219 -7.08 -8.53 -15.39
CA ASN A 219 -7.77 -9.67 -14.81
C ASN A 219 -8.52 -10.39 -15.93
N LYS A 220 -7.97 -11.54 -16.34
CA LYS A 220 -8.61 -12.38 -17.36
C LYS A 220 -9.68 -13.25 -16.70
N ILE A 221 -10.92 -12.75 -16.69
CA ILE A 221 -12.11 -13.51 -16.33
C ILE A 221 -13.02 -13.51 -17.56
N ASP A 222 -13.21 -14.70 -18.14
CA ASP A 222 -13.83 -14.99 -19.44
C ASP A 222 -14.69 -13.86 -20.07
N ASP A 223 -15.87 -13.59 -19.48
CA ASP A 223 -16.90 -12.67 -20.01
C ASP A 223 -16.88 -11.25 -19.40
N LEU A 224 -15.83 -10.86 -18.67
CA LEU A 224 -15.76 -9.59 -17.97
C LEU A 224 -14.67 -8.68 -18.53
N LYS A 225 -14.83 -7.37 -18.29
CA LYS A 225 -13.84 -6.35 -18.66
C LYS A 225 -12.46 -6.77 -18.15
N GLU A 226 -11.51 -6.94 -19.05
CA GLU A 226 -10.20 -7.54 -18.73
C GLU A 226 -9.23 -6.55 -18.07
N SER A 227 -9.47 -5.24 -18.24
CA SER A 227 -8.56 -4.19 -17.81
C SER A 227 -9.21 -3.21 -16.84
N GLY A 228 -8.50 -2.86 -15.77
CA GLY A 228 -8.83 -1.77 -14.86
C GLY A 228 -7.73 -0.71 -14.82
N ASN A 229 -8.09 0.51 -14.46
CA ASN A 229 -7.15 1.61 -14.24
C ASN A 229 -7.48 2.36 -12.95
N ARG A 230 -6.44 2.87 -12.31
CA ARG A 230 -6.55 3.69 -11.11
C ARG A 230 -5.52 4.80 -11.17
N TYR A 231 -5.98 6.02 -10.93
CA TYR A 231 -5.10 7.18 -10.86
C TYR A 231 -5.46 8.01 -9.64
N SER A 232 -4.44 8.48 -8.93
CA SER A 232 -4.63 9.47 -7.88
C SER A 232 -3.59 10.57 -7.99
N PHE A 233 -4.01 11.76 -7.60
CA PHE A 233 -3.21 12.97 -7.55
C PHE A 233 -3.52 13.66 -6.23
N SER A 234 -2.49 14.02 -5.48
CA SER A 234 -2.64 14.83 -4.28
C SER A 234 -1.56 15.89 -4.21
N TYR A 235 -1.96 17.10 -3.85
CA TYR A 235 -1.11 18.25 -3.68
C TYR A 235 -1.43 18.91 -2.34
N ILE A 236 -0.43 19.05 -1.48
CA ILE A 236 -0.51 19.77 -0.22
C ILE A 236 0.54 20.85 -0.21
N ASP A 237 0.14 22.06 0.16
CA ASP A 237 1.06 23.18 0.34
C ASP A 237 0.69 23.98 1.58
N GLN A 238 1.69 24.62 2.16
CA GLN A 238 1.52 25.49 3.31
C GLN A 238 2.21 26.84 3.07
N PHE A 239 1.56 27.88 3.54
CA PHE A 239 1.92 29.28 3.38
C PHE A 239 1.93 29.98 4.73
N LEU A 240 2.60 31.14 4.80
CA LEU A 240 2.60 32.01 5.98
C LEU A 240 3.07 31.28 7.25
N ASP A 241 4.27 30.69 7.20
CA ASP A 241 4.89 29.99 8.34
C ASP A 241 3.93 28.97 9.00
N ASN A 242 3.40 28.04 8.21
CA ASN A 242 2.48 26.98 8.63
C ASN A 242 1.14 27.48 9.21
N THR A 243 0.71 28.70 8.89
CA THR A 243 -0.59 29.22 9.37
C THR A 243 -1.73 28.89 8.42
N LEU A 244 -1.47 28.90 7.12
CA LEU A 244 -2.47 28.64 6.09
C LEU A 244 -1.99 27.50 5.20
N GLY A 245 -2.80 26.45 5.04
CA GLY A 245 -2.46 25.37 4.12
C GLY A 245 -3.63 24.99 3.22
N ILE A 246 -3.28 24.51 2.03
CA ILE A 246 -4.22 24.00 1.04
C ILE A 246 -3.92 22.52 0.78
N ALA A 247 -4.96 21.71 0.70
CA ALA A 247 -4.87 20.32 0.24
C ALA A 247 -5.86 20.13 -0.91
N PHE A 248 -5.37 19.55 -2.00
CA PHE A 248 -6.17 19.12 -3.12
C PHE A 248 -5.90 17.64 -3.39
N GLY A 249 -6.95 16.86 -3.56
CA GLY A 249 -6.87 15.44 -3.81
C GLY A 249 -7.89 15.02 -4.86
N TYR A 250 -7.46 14.21 -5.82
CA TYR A 250 -8.30 13.58 -6.82
C TYR A 250 -7.93 12.11 -6.91
N ALA A 251 -8.94 11.23 -6.91
CA ALA A 251 -8.75 9.81 -7.11
C ALA A 251 -9.84 9.28 -8.04
N HIS A 252 -9.43 8.47 -9.00
CA HIS A 252 -10.30 7.76 -9.91
C HIS A 252 -9.93 6.27 -9.91
N ILE A 253 -10.94 5.42 -9.79
CA ILE A 253 -10.81 3.98 -9.83
C ILE A 253 -11.87 3.40 -10.76
N ASP A 254 -11.42 2.58 -11.70
CA ASP A 254 -12.26 1.74 -12.54
C ASP A 254 -11.59 0.37 -12.57
N SER A 255 -12.18 -0.58 -11.85
CA SER A 255 -11.67 -1.95 -11.74
C SER A 255 -12.79 -2.92 -12.15
N PRO A 256 -12.48 -3.94 -12.96
CA PRO A 256 -13.45 -4.94 -13.34
C PRO A 256 -13.83 -5.82 -12.14
N GLN A 257 -15.14 -5.89 -11.86
CA GLN A 257 -15.66 -6.74 -10.79
C GLN A 257 -16.33 -7.99 -11.36
N PRO A 258 -16.12 -9.18 -10.73
CA PRO A 258 -16.94 -10.36 -10.96
C PRO A 258 -18.42 -10.06 -10.74
N GLY A 259 -19.18 -9.99 -11.84
CA GLY A 259 -20.57 -9.55 -11.84
C GLY A 259 -21.61 -10.64 -11.57
N PHE A 260 -21.22 -11.91 -11.46
CA PHE A 260 -22.18 -13.02 -11.43
C PHE A 260 -22.83 -13.19 -10.05
N GLN A 261 -23.98 -12.54 -9.86
CA GLN A 261 -24.93 -12.90 -8.81
C GLN A 261 -25.82 -14.00 -9.35
N ASN A 262 -25.57 -15.25 -8.94
CA ASN A 262 -26.54 -16.31 -9.09
C ASN A 262 -27.52 -16.22 -7.92
N GLU A 263 -28.54 -15.39 -8.07
CA GLU A 263 -29.68 -15.37 -7.17
C GLU A 263 -30.45 -16.69 -7.36
N SER A 264 -30.05 -17.73 -6.63
CA SER A 264 -30.66 -19.07 -6.72
C SER A 264 -32.14 -19.08 -6.35
N TRP A 265 -32.64 -18.01 -5.71
CA TRP A 265 -34.04 -17.79 -5.38
C TRP A 265 -34.86 -17.15 -6.52
N ALA A 266 -34.23 -16.63 -7.57
CA ALA A 266 -34.90 -15.93 -8.67
C ALA A 266 -35.54 -16.85 -9.74
N MET A 267 -35.64 -18.16 -9.50
CA MET A 267 -36.22 -19.11 -10.46
C MET A 267 -37.24 -20.06 -9.82
N ARG A 268 -38.50 -19.60 -9.66
CA ARG A 268 -39.70 -20.45 -9.83
C ARG A 268 -41.03 -19.65 -9.90
N MET A 269 -41.13 -18.63 -10.74
CA MET A 269 -42.45 -18.10 -11.13
C MET A 269 -42.56 -18.03 -12.65
N ALA A 270 -43.06 -19.11 -13.25
CA ALA A 270 -43.54 -19.16 -14.63
C ALA A 270 -44.97 -18.56 -14.72
N PRO A 271 -45.62 -18.56 -15.89
CA PRO A 271 -45.57 -17.59 -16.96
C PRO A 271 -46.78 -16.63 -16.96
N THR A 272 -47.48 -16.46 -15.84
CA THR A 272 -48.67 -15.59 -15.75
C THR A 272 -48.48 -14.46 -14.76
N ALA A 273 -47.58 -13.53 -15.07
CA ALA A 273 -47.45 -12.30 -14.30
C ALA A 273 -48.27 -11.19 -14.99
N PRO A 274 -49.11 -10.43 -14.26
CA PRO A 274 -49.90 -9.34 -14.82
C PRO A 274 -49.01 -8.23 -15.41
N PRO A 275 -49.52 -7.43 -16.37
CA PRO A 275 -48.72 -6.54 -17.22
C PRO A 275 -47.95 -5.42 -16.49
N TRP A 276 -48.16 -5.22 -15.19
CA TRP A 276 -47.45 -4.23 -14.40
C TRP A 276 -46.14 -4.75 -13.77
N SER A 277 -45.81 -6.04 -13.91
CA SER A 277 -44.65 -6.69 -13.27
C SER A 277 -43.33 -6.65 -14.07
N ALA A 278 -43.25 -5.82 -15.12
CA ALA A 278 -42.04 -5.65 -15.91
C ALA A 278 -41.12 -4.55 -15.33
N ALA A 279 -40.49 -4.79 -14.19
CA ALA A 279 -39.50 -3.86 -13.63
C ALA A 279 -38.38 -4.59 -12.88
N ALA A 280 -37.56 -5.34 -13.60
CA ALA A 280 -36.20 -5.70 -13.15
C ALA A 280 -35.37 -6.17 -14.36
N ARG A 281 -35.23 -5.30 -15.36
CA ARG A 281 -34.12 -5.42 -16.32
C ARG A 281 -33.23 -4.19 -16.10
N SER A 282 -32.11 -4.40 -15.43
CA SER A 282 -31.04 -3.40 -15.33
C SER A 282 -30.51 -3.14 -16.74
N THR A 283 -31.01 -2.10 -17.39
CA THR A 283 -30.37 -1.46 -18.54
C THR A 283 -29.55 -0.30 -18.01
N SER A 284 -28.23 -0.41 -18.09
CA SER A 284 -27.31 0.70 -17.89
C SER A 284 -27.50 1.72 -19.01
N SER A 285 -28.07 2.89 -18.71
CA SER A 285 -28.09 4.03 -19.62
C SER A 285 -27.14 5.12 -19.13
N THR A 286 -26.03 5.28 -19.86
CA THR A 286 -25.22 6.49 -19.87
C THR A 286 -26.13 7.67 -20.22
N THR A 287 -26.33 8.59 -19.28
CA THR A 287 -27.10 9.82 -19.54
C THR A 287 -26.19 11.02 -19.33
N THR A 288 -25.68 11.54 -20.45
CA THR A 288 -25.17 12.91 -20.57
C THR A 288 -26.36 13.87 -20.55
N THR A 289 -26.46 14.75 -19.56
CA THR A 289 -27.46 15.83 -19.58
C THR A 289 -26.78 17.19 -19.49
N SER A 290 -26.82 17.90 -20.61
CA SER A 290 -26.51 19.33 -20.73
C SER A 290 -27.63 20.18 -20.12
N ALA A 291 -27.24 21.26 -19.44
CA ALA A 291 -28.11 22.22 -18.78
C ALA A 291 -28.90 23.11 -19.77
N THR A 292 -30.12 23.49 -19.41
CA THR A 292 -30.74 24.77 -19.78
C THR A 292 -31.75 25.16 -18.71
N ALA A 293 -31.45 26.23 -17.98
CA ALA A 293 -32.38 26.88 -17.06
C ALA A 293 -33.21 27.95 -17.81
N ARG A 294 -34.49 28.06 -17.48
CA ARG A 294 -35.28 29.29 -17.74
C ARG A 294 -35.98 29.72 -16.46
N CYS A 295 -36.02 31.04 -16.32
CA CYS A 295 -36.36 31.86 -15.16
C CYS A 295 -37.68 31.52 -14.46
#